data_AF-A0A4R6C267-F1
#
_entry.id   AF-A0A4R6C267-F1
#
_cell.length_a   1.000
_cell.length_b   1.000
_cell.length_c   1.000
_cell.angle_alpha   90.00
_cell.angle_beta   90.00
_cell.angle_gamma   90.00
#
_symmetry.space_group_name_H-M   'P 1'
#
loop_
_entity.id
_entity.type
_entity.pdbx_description
1 polymer ?
#
loop_
_entity_poly.entity_id
_entity_poly.type
_entity_poly.pdbx_seq_one_letter_code
_entity_poly.pdbx_strand_id
1 'polypeptide(L)'
;MIEKMTDEVPQLSQIIDVYKGGNKPKLGKWSFYPIKDKEFMKETALDLLEINKRNDYKDYFIIAHDKEESYLGISKKDGKLYCWCDWPEVEPQLMFENISELIAVYKRLPDYSSSNEQQSYLTEKLLQYEGLYYLFNPDIEYIAGNYSIEYFPQITFLYWDSEDKAKNYRKGNWDSFEIRYVERKEFIEMHLADFLDNDDYIGFNWKMDYEIDISPENFLNDF
;
A
#
# COMPACT_ATOMS: atom_id res chain seq x y z
N MET A 1 31.51 -4.88 0.12
CA MET A 1 30.51 -4.14 0.94
C MET A 1 29.11 -4.55 0.52
N ILE A 2 28.74 -4.33 -0.75
CA ILE A 2 27.51 -4.89 -1.33
C ILE A 2 27.46 -6.41 -1.17
N GLU A 3 28.56 -7.13 -1.46
CA GLU A 3 28.64 -8.59 -1.24
C GLU A 3 28.31 -9.01 0.20
N LYS A 4 28.84 -8.30 1.21
CA LYS A 4 28.53 -8.58 2.61
C LYS A 4 27.06 -8.31 2.96
N MET A 5 26.44 -7.30 2.36
CA MET A 5 25.02 -7.01 2.56
C MET A 5 24.13 -8.04 1.87
N THR A 6 24.53 -8.55 0.70
CA THR A 6 23.84 -9.65 0.02
C THR A 6 24.07 -11.00 0.70
N ASP A 7 25.18 -11.18 1.42
CA ASP A 7 25.38 -12.37 2.26
C ASP A 7 24.43 -12.37 3.46
N GLU A 8 24.16 -11.20 4.04
CA GLU A 8 23.20 -11.01 5.14
C GLU A 8 21.74 -11.01 4.67
N VAL A 9 21.46 -10.44 3.49
CA VAL A 9 20.13 -10.35 2.89
C VAL A 9 20.23 -10.67 1.38
N PRO A 10 20.20 -11.95 0.97
CA PRO A 10 20.36 -12.38 -0.43
C PRO A 10 19.39 -11.71 -1.41
N GLN A 11 18.19 -11.43 -0.93
CA GLN A 11 17.11 -10.71 -1.58
C GLN A 11 17.52 -9.33 -2.08
N LEU A 12 18.48 -8.66 -1.43
CA LEU A 12 18.95 -7.33 -1.81
C LEU A 12 19.49 -7.27 -3.25
N SER A 13 20.03 -8.37 -3.76
CA SER A 13 20.49 -8.48 -5.16
C SER A 13 19.37 -8.23 -6.18
N GLN A 14 18.15 -8.71 -5.91
CA GLN A 14 16.98 -8.54 -6.78
C GLN A 14 16.47 -7.10 -6.74
N ILE A 15 16.46 -6.48 -5.57
CA ILE A 15 16.19 -5.05 -5.41
C ILE A 15 17.20 -4.26 -6.23
N ILE A 16 18.49 -4.60 -6.16
CA ILE A 16 19.54 -3.91 -6.92
C ILE A 16 19.28 -3.96 -8.43
N ASP A 17 18.81 -5.09 -8.95
CA ASP A 17 18.50 -5.26 -10.36
C ASP A 17 17.35 -4.35 -10.84
N VAL A 18 16.38 -4.02 -9.97
CA VAL A 18 15.30 -3.06 -10.29
C VAL A 18 15.85 -1.68 -10.61
N TYR A 19 16.89 -1.21 -9.91
CA TYR A 19 17.46 0.13 -10.12
C TYR A 19 18.41 0.22 -11.32
N LYS A 20 18.95 -0.90 -11.81
CA LYS A 20 19.85 -0.91 -12.98
C LYS A 20 19.19 -0.38 -14.25
N GLY A 21 17.85 -0.35 -14.29
CA GLY A 21 17.05 0.20 -15.38
C GLY A 21 16.99 1.74 -15.43
N GLY A 22 17.57 2.45 -14.46
CA GLY A 22 17.65 3.91 -14.48
C GLY A 22 16.32 4.57 -14.17
N ASN A 23 15.90 4.54 -12.91
CA ASN A 23 15.12 5.60 -12.23
C ASN A 23 14.84 5.14 -10.80
N LYS A 24 14.65 6.11 -9.90
CA LYS A 24 14.18 5.83 -8.53
C LYS A 24 12.75 5.32 -8.65
N PRO A 25 12.43 4.05 -8.34
CA PRO A 25 11.05 3.64 -8.23
C PRO A 25 10.41 4.51 -7.16
N LYS A 26 9.35 5.24 -7.53
CA LYS A 26 8.42 5.84 -6.57
C LYS A 26 7.16 4.98 -6.60
N LEU A 27 6.64 4.68 -5.42
CA LEU A 27 5.42 3.93 -5.18
C LEU A 27 4.64 4.73 -4.16
N GLY A 28 3.59 5.45 -4.57
CA GLY A 28 2.97 6.45 -3.71
C GLY A 28 3.97 7.40 -3.03
N LYS A 29 3.93 7.41 -1.69
CA LYS A 29 4.82 8.21 -0.81
C LYS A 29 6.23 7.62 -0.66
N TRP A 30 6.44 6.34 -1.02
CA TRP A 30 7.72 5.67 -0.78
C TRP A 30 8.88 6.28 -1.56
N SER A 31 9.88 6.69 -0.80
CA SER A 31 11.22 7.03 -1.26
C SER A 31 12.12 5.84 -1.05
N PHE A 32 12.34 5.10 -2.13
CA PHE A 32 13.30 4.02 -2.16
C PHE A 32 14.73 4.56 -2.11
N TYR A 33 15.58 3.98 -1.26
CA TYR A 33 16.99 4.38 -1.17
C TYR A 33 17.67 4.15 -2.53
N PRO A 34 18.17 5.21 -3.19
CA PRO A 34 18.47 5.16 -4.60
C PRO A 34 19.78 4.42 -4.85
N ILE A 35 19.84 3.42 -5.75
CA ILE A 35 21.11 2.96 -6.34
C ILE A 35 21.49 3.94 -7.45
N LYS A 36 22.25 4.97 -7.06
CA LYS A 36 22.66 6.02 -7.99
C LYS A 36 23.79 5.49 -8.87
N ASP A 37 23.45 4.97 -10.04
CA ASP A 37 24.36 4.69 -11.16
C ASP A 37 25.58 3.78 -10.84
N LYS A 38 26.29 3.29 -11.86
CA LYS A 38 27.50 2.47 -11.63
C LYS A 38 28.61 3.24 -10.88
N GLU A 39 28.57 4.57 -10.92
CA GLU A 39 29.55 5.46 -10.29
C GLU A 39 29.26 5.79 -8.81
N PHE A 40 27.98 5.81 -8.36
CA PHE A 40 27.61 6.15 -6.98
C PHE A 40 26.96 5.00 -6.18
N MET A 41 27.04 3.75 -6.67
CA MET A 41 26.66 2.55 -5.88
C MET A 41 27.27 2.53 -4.47
N LYS A 42 28.45 3.14 -4.29
CA LYS A 42 29.09 3.26 -2.97
C LYS A 42 28.33 4.18 -2.02
N GLU A 43 27.80 5.31 -2.50
CA GLU A 43 27.01 6.23 -1.67
C GLU A 43 25.68 5.59 -1.27
N THR A 44 25.00 4.91 -2.20
CA THR A 44 23.77 4.16 -1.88
C THR A 44 23.97 3.10 -0.82
N ALA A 45 25.05 2.33 -0.94
CA ALA A 45 25.35 1.30 0.02
C ALA A 45 25.71 1.91 1.39
N LEU A 46 26.31 3.11 1.42
CA LEU A 46 26.52 3.85 2.66
C LEU A 46 25.21 4.35 3.27
N ASP A 47 24.29 4.91 2.47
CA ASP A 47 22.97 5.36 2.94
C ASP A 47 22.16 4.20 3.53
N LEU A 48 22.12 3.06 2.82
CA LEU A 48 21.48 1.82 3.29
C LEU A 48 22.14 1.30 4.58
N LEU A 49 23.47 1.36 4.69
CA LEU A 49 24.16 0.96 5.91
C LEU A 49 23.93 1.94 7.06
N GLU A 50 23.83 3.23 6.79
CA GLU A 50 23.64 4.27 7.80
C GLU A 50 22.24 4.17 8.41
N ILE A 51 21.20 4.03 7.58
CA ILE A 51 19.84 3.85 8.08
C ILE A 51 19.71 2.54 8.87
N ASN A 52 20.25 1.44 8.36
CA ASN A 52 20.15 0.13 9.02
C ASN A 52 21.05 -0.02 10.26
N LYS A 53 22.05 0.86 10.45
CA LYS A 53 22.82 0.93 11.70
C LYS A 53 22.09 1.69 12.80
N ARG A 54 21.29 2.70 12.42
CA ARG A 54 20.53 3.54 13.34
C ARG A 54 19.17 2.97 13.69
N ASN A 55 18.71 1.99 12.93
CA ASN A 55 17.41 1.36 13.10
C ASN A 55 17.33 0.54 14.40
N ASP A 56 16.33 0.85 15.23
CA ASP A 56 16.01 0.06 16.43
C ASP A 56 15.36 -1.30 16.07
N TYR A 57 14.77 -1.41 14.88
CA TYR A 57 14.20 -2.64 14.33
C TYR A 57 15.26 -3.55 13.69
N LYS A 58 16.15 -4.10 14.51
CA LYS A 58 17.32 -4.90 14.08
C LYS A 58 16.99 -6.15 13.28
N ASP A 59 15.76 -6.65 13.38
CA ASP A 59 15.28 -7.82 12.64
C ASP A 59 14.95 -7.52 11.17
N TYR A 60 14.92 -6.24 10.79
CA TYR A 60 14.59 -5.81 9.44
C TYR A 60 15.76 -5.11 8.77
N PHE A 61 15.78 -5.19 7.45
CA PHE A 61 16.67 -4.44 6.58
C PHE A 61 15.84 -3.45 5.77
N ILE A 62 15.89 -2.16 6.13
CA ILE A 62 15.14 -1.08 5.50
C ILE A 62 15.60 -0.88 4.05
N ILE A 63 14.62 -0.78 3.15
CA ILE A 63 14.82 -0.58 1.71
C ILE A 63 14.08 0.66 1.16
N ALA A 64 13.09 1.18 1.87
CA ALA A 64 12.42 2.44 1.55
C ALA A 64 11.85 3.12 2.80
N HIS A 65 11.57 4.42 2.69
CA HIS A 65 10.89 5.22 3.71
C HIS A 65 9.95 6.23 3.04
N ASP A 66 8.87 6.65 3.69
CA ASP A 66 7.91 7.63 3.16
C ASP A 66 8.27 9.10 3.51
N LYS A 67 9.23 9.29 4.43
CA LYS A 67 9.63 10.57 5.07
C LYS A 67 8.69 11.06 6.18
N GLU A 68 7.59 10.37 6.42
CA GLU A 68 6.58 10.61 7.45
C GLU A 68 6.67 9.56 8.57
N GLU A 69 7.86 8.96 8.74
CA GLU A 69 8.19 7.96 9.78
C GLU A 69 7.66 6.54 9.52
N SER A 70 7.30 6.21 8.27
CA SER A 70 7.07 4.82 7.85
C SER A 70 8.26 4.24 7.09
N TYR A 71 8.46 2.94 7.28
CA TYR A 71 9.56 2.18 6.70
C TYR A 71 9.04 0.91 6.05
N LEU A 72 9.65 0.56 4.92
CA LEU A 72 9.49 -0.73 4.24
C LEU A 72 10.83 -1.45 4.32
N GLY A 73 10.80 -2.68 4.81
CA GLY A 73 12.02 -3.47 5.02
C GLY A 73 11.84 -4.96 4.80
N ILE A 74 12.97 -5.62 4.56
CA ILE A 74 13.04 -7.08 4.43
C ILE A 74 13.32 -7.67 5.80
N SER A 75 12.48 -8.59 6.25
CA SER A 75 12.73 -9.39 7.44
C SER A 75 13.97 -10.28 7.24
N LYS A 76 14.94 -10.18 8.14
CA LYS A 76 16.15 -11.03 8.14
C LYS A 76 15.86 -12.48 8.51
N LYS A 77 14.65 -12.76 9.04
CA LYS A 77 14.23 -14.08 9.51
C LYS A 77 13.65 -14.93 8.39
N ASP A 78 12.76 -14.36 7.58
CA ASP A 78 12.02 -15.08 6.54
C ASP A 78 12.15 -14.48 5.13
N GLY A 79 12.80 -13.32 5.00
CA GLY A 79 13.03 -12.67 3.70
C GLY A 79 11.79 -12.01 3.10
N LYS A 80 10.67 -11.94 3.83
CA LYS A 80 9.44 -11.25 3.42
C LYS A 80 9.55 -9.75 3.67
N LEU A 81 8.63 -8.97 3.10
CA LEU A 81 8.65 -7.52 3.19
C LEU A 81 7.55 -7.02 4.13
N TYR A 82 7.94 -6.17 5.06
CA TYR A 82 7.08 -5.61 6.08
C TYR A 82 7.11 -4.09 6.03
N CYS A 83 5.95 -3.47 6.32
CA CYS A 83 5.85 -2.05 6.62
C CYS A 83 5.62 -1.83 8.12
N TRP A 84 6.20 -0.78 8.67
CA TRP A 84 5.95 -0.31 10.03
C TRP A 84 6.15 1.20 10.08
N CYS A 85 5.67 1.84 11.13
CA CYS A 85 5.98 3.22 11.43
C CYS A 85 6.52 3.34 12.87
N ASP A 86 7.02 4.51 13.23
CA ASP A 86 7.52 4.77 14.58
C ASP A 86 6.39 4.92 15.64
N TRP A 87 5.13 4.77 15.23
CA TRP A 87 3.99 4.76 16.14
C TRP A 87 3.90 3.42 16.89
N PRO A 88 3.89 3.45 18.24
CA PRO A 88 4.01 2.24 19.04
C PRO A 88 2.80 1.30 18.94
N GLU A 89 1.65 1.77 18.45
CA GLU A 89 0.46 0.94 18.26
C GLU A 89 0.49 0.13 16.94
N VAL A 90 1.38 0.47 16.01
CA VAL A 90 1.43 -0.14 14.67
C VAL A 90 2.56 -1.18 14.61
N GLU A 91 2.21 -2.42 14.89
CA GLU A 91 3.13 -3.55 14.71
C GLU A 91 3.52 -3.73 13.23
N PRO A 92 4.72 -4.28 12.92
CA PRO A 92 5.13 -4.56 11.55
C PRO A 92 4.12 -5.43 10.79
N GLN A 93 3.63 -4.91 9.66
CA GLN A 93 2.63 -5.54 8.82
C GLN A 93 3.28 -6.18 7.60
N LEU A 94 2.96 -7.46 7.36
CA LEU A 94 3.42 -8.16 6.16
C LEU A 94 2.74 -7.54 4.94
N MET A 95 3.55 -7.00 4.02
CA MET A 95 3.06 -6.38 2.79
C MET A 95 3.26 -7.26 1.56
N PHE A 96 4.38 -7.97 1.51
CA PHE A 96 4.72 -8.84 0.38
C PHE A 96 5.43 -10.09 0.88
N GLU A 97 5.07 -11.23 0.30
CA GLU A 97 5.73 -12.51 0.57
C GLU A 97 7.16 -12.53 0.03
N ASN A 98 7.47 -11.70 -0.96
CA ASN A 98 8.78 -11.63 -1.61
C ASN A 98 8.94 -10.35 -2.44
N ILE A 99 10.18 -10.05 -2.84
CA ILE A 99 10.50 -8.87 -3.67
C ILE A 99 9.80 -8.92 -5.04
N SER A 100 9.53 -10.11 -5.59
CA SER A 100 8.93 -10.20 -6.92
C SER A 100 7.51 -9.66 -6.93
N GLU A 101 6.77 -9.77 -5.82
CA GLU A 101 5.45 -9.15 -5.66
C GLU A 101 5.53 -7.63 -5.64
N LEU A 102 6.46 -7.06 -4.85
CA LEU A 102 6.71 -5.61 -4.86
C LEU A 102 7.06 -5.10 -6.28
N ILE A 103 7.90 -5.83 -7.01
CA ILE A 103 8.24 -5.50 -8.40
C ILE A 103 7.02 -5.59 -9.31
N ALA A 104 6.14 -6.58 -9.09
CA ALA A 104 4.92 -6.73 -9.87
C ALA A 104 3.96 -5.55 -9.67
N VAL A 105 3.83 -5.05 -8.44
CA VAL A 105 3.07 -3.83 -8.13
C VAL A 105 3.67 -2.63 -8.83
N TYR A 106 4.98 -2.43 -8.68
CA TYR A 106 5.68 -1.31 -9.32
C TYR A 106 5.48 -1.27 -10.84
N LYS A 107 5.47 -2.44 -11.50
CA LYS A 107 5.26 -2.54 -12.95
C LYS A 107 3.80 -2.34 -13.40
N ARG A 108 2.85 -2.51 -12.50
CA ARG A 108 1.41 -2.39 -12.79
C ARG A 108 0.90 -0.98 -12.57
N LEU A 109 1.52 -0.21 -11.69
CA LEU A 109 1.06 1.13 -11.39
C LEU A 109 1.25 2.05 -12.59
N PRO A 110 0.22 2.83 -12.95
CA PRO A 110 0.34 3.84 -13.99
C PRO A 110 1.37 4.89 -13.60
N ASP A 111 1.96 5.56 -14.59
CA ASP A 111 2.68 6.82 -14.33
C ASP A 111 1.75 7.79 -13.57
N TYR A 112 2.31 8.61 -12.67
CA TYR A 112 1.55 9.52 -11.80
C TYR A 112 0.52 10.41 -12.53
N SER A 113 0.75 10.74 -13.81
CA SER A 113 -0.22 11.49 -14.62
C SER A 113 -1.47 10.68 -15.00
N SER A 114 -1.33 9.37 -15.23
CA SER A 114 -2.45 8.48 -15.51
C SER A 114 -3.15 7.97 -14.25
N SER A 115 -2.53 8.11 -13.06
CA SER A 115 -3.22 7.79 -11.80
C SER A 115 -4.36 8.78 -11.50
N ASN A 116 -4.17 10.09 -11.74
CA ASN A 116 -5.21 11.09 -11.53
C ASN A 116 -6.43 10.87 -12.45
N GLU A 117 -6.20 10.63 -13.75
CA GLU A 117 -7.29 10.35 -14.69
C GLU A 117 -8.05 9.07 -14.32
N GLN A 118 -7.34 8.05 -13.84
CA GLN A 118 -7.96 6.80 -13.41
C GLN A 118 -8.72 6.95 -12.09
N GLN A 119 -8.19 7.71 -11.13
CA GLN A 119 -8.91 8.04 -9.90
C GLN A 119 -10.20 8.81 -10.23
N SER A 120 -10.14 9.86 -11.06
CA SER A 120 -11.33 10.59 -11.50
C SER A 120 -12.34 9.67 -12.21
N TYR A 121 -11.89 8.82 -13.12
CA TYR A 121 -12.76 7.85 -13.80
C TYR A 121 -13.45 6.90 -12.81
N LEU A 122 -12.73 6.40 -11.80
CA LEU A 122 -13.28 5.51 -10.79
C LEU A 122 -14.25 6.24 -9.85
N THR A 123 -13.95 7.47 -9.46
CA THR A 123 -14.83 8.36 -8.69
C THR A 123 -16.15 8.59 -9.44
N GLU A 124 -16.08 9.01 -10.71
CA GLU A 124 -17.27 9.19 -11.55
C GLU A 124 -18.09 7.90 -11.65
N LYS A 125 -17.41 6.78 -11.86
CA LYS A 125 -18.07 5.48 -11.95
C LYS A 125 -18.75 5.08 -10.65
N LEU A 126 -18.12 5.31 -9.50
CA LEU A 126 -18.72 5.04 -8.18
C LEU A 126 -20.00 5.89 -7.99
N LEU A 127 -19.95 7.16 -8.37
CA LEU A 127 -21.10 8.08 -8.28
C LEU A 127 -22.28 7.71 -9.19
N GLN A 128 -22.08 6.85 -10.20
CA GLN A 128 -23.17 6.36 -11.07
C GLN A 128 -24.09 5.32 -10.39
N TYR A 129 -23.65 4.69 -9.30
CA TYR A 129 -24.44 3.69 -8.59
C TYR A 129 -25.34 4.32 -7.52
N GLU A 130 -26.53 3.74 -7.32
CA GLU A 130 -27.46 4.18 -6.25
C GLU A 130 -26.92 3.88 -4.84
N GLY A 131 -25.99 2.93 -4.75
CA GLY A 131 -25.31 2.54 -3.54
C GLY A 131 -24.29 1.44 -3.81
N LEU A 132 -23.60 1.03 -2.75
CA LEU A 132 -22.45 0.14 -2.82
C LEU A 132 -22.60 -1.01 -1.83
N TYR A 133 -21.96 -2.13 -2.15
CA TYR A 133 -21.82 -3.27 -1.26
C TYR A 133 -20.46 -3.24 -0.59
N TYR A 134 -20.41 -3.63 0.69
CA TYR A 134 -19.18 -3.74 1.46
C TYR A 134 -19.25 -4.92 2.43
N LEU A 135 -18.09 -5.34 2.94
CA LEU A 135 -18.00 -6.36 3.97
C LEU A 135 -17.87 -5.68 5.34
N PHE A 136 -18.67 -6.11 6.31
CA PHE A 136 -18.72 -5.52 7.64
C PHE A 136 -18.67 -6.59 8.73
N ASN A 137 -17.86 -6.38 9.76
CA ASN A 137 -17.85 -7.21 10.94
C ASN A 137 -18.61 -6.52 12.08
N PRO A 138 -19.80 -7.02 12.49
CA PRO A 138 -20.59 -6.41 13.55
C PRO A 138 -19.99 -6.55 14.95
N ASP A 139 -19.09 -7.50 15.18
CA ASP A 139 -18.52 -7.73 16.51
C ASP A 139 -17.51 -6.65 16.92
N ILE A 140 -16.87 -6.01 15.92
CA ILE A 140 -15.84 -4.98 16.10
C ILE A 140 -16.16 -3.69 15.33
N GLU A 141 -17.36 -3.59 14.77
CA GLU A 141 -17.86 -2.47 13.96
C GLU A 141 -16.87 -2.03 12.84
N TYR A 142 -16.31 -2.99 12.11
CA TYR A 142 -15.22 -2.74 11.16
C TYR A 142 -15.60 -3.06 9.71
N ILE A 143 -15.30 -2.13 8.79
CA ILE A 143 -15.43 -2.33 7.34
C ILE A 143 -14.17 -3.03 6.84
N ALA A 144 -14.31 -4.02 5.96
CA ALA A 144 -13.16 -4.68 5.36
C ALA A 144 -12.27 -3.68 4.61
N GLY A 145 -11.00 -3.66 4.99
CA GLY A 145 -9.97 -2.87 4.35
C GLY A 145 -8.62 -3.56 4.47
N ASN A 146 -7.65 -3.05 3.72
CA ASN A 146 -6.25 -3.46 3.79
C ASN A 146 -5.38 -2.21 3.93
N TYR A 147 -4.20 -2.35 4.51
CA TYR A 147 -3.22 -1.26 4.47
C TYR A 147 -2.91 -0.86 3.03
N SER A 148 -2.96 0.45 2.76
CA SER A 148 -2.49 1.00 1.50
C SER A 148 -0.99 0.77 1.39
N ILE A 149 -0.57 0.25 0.23
CA ILE A 149 0.84 0.16 -0.10
C ILE A 149 1.41 1.51 -0.48
N GLU A 150 0.65 2.37 -1.14
CA GLU A 150 1.14 3.67 -1.59
C GLU A 150 1.18 4.70 -0.45
N TYR A 151 0.34 4.50 0.56
CA TYR A 151 0.02 5.45 1.62
C TYR A 151 -0.01 4.79 3.01
N PHE A 152 0.81 3.78 3.29
CA PHE A 152 0.90 3.22 4.65
C PHE A 152 1.20 4.33 5.68
N PRO A 153 0.59 4.35 6.89
CA PRO A 153 -0.28 3.31 7.48
C PRO A 153 -1.78 3.45 7.20
N GLN A 154 -2.18 4.28 6.24
CA GLN A 154 -3.60 4.47 5.88
C GLN A 154 -4.23 3.15 5.39
N ILE A 155 -5.54 2.99 5.58
CA ILE A 155 -6.33 1.85 5.17
C ILE A 155 -7.12 2.17 3.90
N THR A 156 -7.16 1.22 2.98
CA THR A 156 -8.07 1.25 1.84
C THR A 156 -9.29 0.38 2.13
N PHE A 157 -10.44 1.00 2.35
CA PHE A 157 -11.71 0.31 2.59
C PHE A 157 -12.38 -0.13 1.29
N LEU A 158 -12.89 -1.35 1.26
CA LEU A 158 -13.30 -2.02 0.03
C LEU A 158 -14.80 -1.99 -0.21
N TYR A 159 -15.17 -1.55 -1.42
CA TYR A 159 -16.54 -1.45 -1.90
C TYR A 159 -16.71 -2.09 -3.27
N TRP A 160 -17.91 -2.59 -3.54
CA TRP A 160 -18.27 -3.24 -4.79
C TRP A 160 -19.60 -2.71 -5.32
N ASP A 161 -19.74 -2.75 -6.65
CA ASP A 161 -20.99 -2.35 -7.31
C ASP A 161 -22.10 -3.40 -7.28
N SER A 162 -21.82 -4.58 -6.72
CA SER A 162 -22.74 -5.73 -6.71
C SER A 162 -22.45 -6.67 -5.56
N GLU A 163 -23.51 -7.26 -5.00
CA GLU A 163 -23.43 -8.23 -3.90
C GLU A 163 -22.58 -9.45 -4.28
N ASP A 164 -22.73 -9.96 -5.51
CA ASP A 164 -21.97 -11.11 -6.01
C ASP A 164 -20.47 -10.85 -6.02
N LYS A 165 -20.04 -9.62 -6.34
CA LYS A 165 -18.63 -9.25 -6.27
C LYS A 165 -18.17 -9.22 -4.83
N ALA A 166 -18.88 -8.54 -3.91
CA ALA A 166 -18.54 -8.55 -2.49
C ALA A 166 -18.45 -9.98 -1.92
N LYS A 167 -19.37 -10.86 -2.32
CA LYS A 167 -19.40 -12.27 -1.93
C LYS A 167 -18.17 -13.04 -2.38
N ASN A 168 -17.64 -12.77 -3.58
CA ASN A 168 -16.40 -13.39 -4.06
C ASN A 168 -15.16 -12.97 -3.25
N TYR A 169 -15.24 -11.85 -2.53
CA TYR A 169 -14.19 -11.35 -1.64
C TYR A 169 -14.33 -11.81 -0.19
N ARG A 170 -15.50 -12.32 0.21
CA ARG A 170 -15.74 -12.87 1.54
C ARG A 170 -15.05 -14.22 1.72
N LYS A 171 -13.72 -14.20 1.84
CA LYS A 171 -12.84 -15.36 2.02
C LYS A 171 -11.73 -15.07 3.04
N GLY A 172 -11.23 -16.09 3.74
CA GLY A 172 -10.08 -15.97 4.64
C GLY A 172 -10.38 -15.06 5.84
N ASN A 173 -9.65 -13.95 5.98
CA ASN A 173 -9.82 -13.02 7.11
C ASN A 173 -11.21 -12.36 7.16
N TRP A 174 -11.97 -12.41 6.07
CA TRP A 174 -13.33 -11.84 5.99
C TRP A 174 -14.44 -12.91 5.93
N ASP A 175 -14.15 -14.19 6.20
CA ASP A 175 -15.14 -15.27 6.17
C ASP A 175 -16.35 -14.98 7.07
N SER A 176 -16.12 -14.38 8.23
CA SER A 176 -17.16 -14.01 9.20
C SER A 176 -17.88 -12.70 8.87
N PHE A 177 -17.40 -11.89 7.94
CA PHE A 177 -17.96 -10.57 7.64
C PHE A 177 -19.31 -10.72 6.93
N GLU A 178 -20.25 -9.84 7.25
CA GLU A 178 -21.53 -9.72 6.58
C GLU A 178 -21.39 -8.86 5.33
N ILE A 179 -22.17 -9.16 4.28
CA ILE A 179 -22.28 -8.24 3.14
C ILE A 179 -23.39 -7.25 3.47
N ARG A 180 -23.08 -5.96 3.42
CA ARG A 180 -24.04 -4.87 3.63
C ARG A 180 -24.12 -3.99 2.39
N TYR A 181 -25.24 -3.30 2.25
CA TYR A 181 -25.47 -2.29 1.23
C TYR A 181 -25.55 -0.93 1.91
N VAL A 182 -24.90 0.08 1.33
CA VAL A 182 -24.99 1.47 1.75
C VAL A 182 -25.49 2.30 0.58
N GLU A 183 -26.53 3.11 0.80
CA GLU A 183 -27.00 4.04 -0.22
C GLU A 183 -25.94 5.10 -0.49
N ARG A 184 -25.83 5.59 -1.73
CA ARG A 184 -24.80 6.56 -2.12
C ARG A 184 -24.77 7.77 -1.20
N LYS A 185 -25.94 8.27 -0.80
CA LYS A 185 -26.04 9.43 0.11
C LYS A 185 -25.41 9.13 1.46
N GLU A 186 -25.72 7.99 2.05
CA GLU A 186 -25.17 7.56 3.35
C GLU A 186 -23.67 7.28 3.25
N PHE A 187 -23.21 6.69 2.15
CA PHE A 187 -21.79 6.49 1.88
C PHE A 187 -21.03 7.83 1.89
N ILE A 188 -21.56 8.86 1.21
CA ILE A 188 -20.95 10.19 1.16
C ILE A 188 -21.00 10.89 2.53
N GLU A 189 -22.16 10.86 3.20
CA GLU A 189 -22.37 11.62 4.44
C GLU A 189 -21.68 11.00 5.65
N MET A 190 -21.49 9.67 5.67
CA MET A 190 -20.96 8.95 6.82
C MET A 190 -19.57 8.36 6.55
N HIS A 191 -19.45 7.45 5.58
CA HIS A 191 -18.19 6.71 5.39
C HIS A 191 -17.10 7.59 4.78
N LEU A 192 -17.43 8.36 3.74
CA LEU A 192 -16.46 9.24 3.08
C LEU A 192 -15.95 10.34 4.01
N ALA A 193 -16.81 10.90 4.86
CA ALA A 193 -16.44 11.90 5.84
C ALA A 193 -15.46 11.34 6.88
N ASP A 194 -15.73 10.13 7.40
CA ASP A 194 -14.82 9.44 8.32
C ASP A 194 -13.47 9.12 7.66
N PHE A 195 -13.48 8.68 6.40
CA PHE A 195 -12.23 8.40 5.67
C PHE A 195 -11.42 9.66 5.41
N LEU A 196 -12.07 10.80 5.14
CA LEU A 196 -11.38 12.08 5.00
C LEU A 196 -10.72 12.54 6.31
N ASP A 197 -11.38 12.33 7.45
CA ASP A 197 -10.84 12.71 8.77
C ASP A 197 -9.65 11.82 9.19
N ASN A 198 -9.59 10.58 8.70
CA ASN A 198 -8.52 9.62 9.00
C ASN A 198 -7.45 9.50 7.89
N ASP A 199 -7.55 10.30 6.82
CA ASP A 199 -6.72 10.20 5.61
C ASP A 199 -6.78 8.80 4.92
N ASP A 200 -7.86 8.04 5.12
CA ASP A 200 -8.05 6.70 4.55
C ASP A 200 -8.55 6.73 3.09
N TYR A 201 -8.47 5.60 2.41
CA TYR A 201 -8.74 5.50 0.97
C TYR A 201 -9.90 4.57 0.64
N ILE A 202 -10.41 4.68 -0.59
CA ILE A 202 -11.49 3.84 -1.11
C ILE A 202 -10.95 2.91 -2.19
N GLY A 203 -11.21 1.62 -2.03
CA GLY A 203 -10.98 0.60 -3.03
C GLY A 203 -12.29 0.20 -3.69
N PHE A 204 -12.42 0.40 -4.99
CA PHE A 204 -13.66 0.11 -5.71
C PHE A 204 -13.51 -1.07 -6.68
N ASN A 205 -14.32 -2.11 -6.51
CA ASN A 205 -14.39 -3.29 -7.37
C ASN A 205 -13.05 -4.04 -7.52
N TRP A 206 -12.25 -4.06 -6.46
CA TRP A 206 -10.94 -4.71 -6.47
C TRP A 206 -11.02 -6.15 -6.94
N LYS A 207 -10.17 -6.53 -7.90
CA LYS A 207 -10.12 -7.86 -8.54
C LYS A 207 -8.95 -8.73 -8.08
N MET A 208 -7.89 -8.15 -7.52
CA MET A 208 -6.71 -8.85 -6.95
C MET A 208 -6.01 -7.96 -5.92
N ASP A 209 -4.89 -8.43 -5.36
CA ASP A 209 -4.19 -7.88 -4.20
C ASP A 209 -3.83 -6.39 -4.30
N TYR A 210 -3.81 -5.79 -5.49
CA TYR A 210 -3.41 -4.38 -5.70
C TYR A 210 -4.22 -3.71 -6.82
N GLU A 211 -4.95 -2.65 -6.47
CA GLU A 211 -5.65 -1.72 -7.36
C GLU A 211 -5.46 -0.28 -6.86
N ILE A 212 -6.06 0.70 -7.56
CA ILE A 212 -5.84 2.12 -7.27
C ILE A 212 -6.59 2.50 -5.99
N ASP A 213 -5.87 3.15 -5.09
CA ASP A 213 -6.43 3.84 -3.93
C ASP A 213 -7.08 5.15 -4.38
N ILE A 214 -8.37 5.31 -4.12
CA ILE A 214 -9.13 6.52 -4.47
C ILE A 214 -9.17 7.43 -3.24
N SER A 215 -8.59 8.63 -3.35
CA SER A 215 -8.66 9.64 -2.29
C SER A 215 -10.11 10.09 -2.05
N PRO A 216 -10.58 10.18 -0.79
CA PRO A 216 -11.85 10.80 -0.45
C PRO A 216 -12.01 12.23 -0.96
N GLU A 217 -10.90 12.99 -1.05
CA GLU A 217 -10.91 14.37 -1.55
C GLU A 217 -11.40 14.46 -3.00
N ASN A 218 -11.23 13.41 -3.80
CA ASN A 218 -11.68 13.41 -5.20
C ASN A 218 -13.20 13.57 -5.32
N PHE A 219 -13.95 13.20 -4.28
CA PHE A 219 -15.40 13.34 -4.23
C PHE A 219 -15.84 14.77 -3.86
N LEU A 220 -14.97 15.58 -3.23
CA LEU A 220 -15.30 16.95 -2.82
C LEU A 220 -15.48 17.91 -3.99
N ASN A 221 -14.93 17.60 -5.17
CA ASN A 221 -15.06 18.43 -6.37
C ASN A 221 -16.41 18.26 -7.09
N ASP A 222 -17.17 17.23 -6.75
CA ASP A 222 -18.44 16.86 -7.40
C ASP A 222 -19.68 17.24 -6.58
N PHE A 223 -19.52 17.93 -5.44
CA PHE A 223 -20.57 18.45 -4.56
C PHE A 223 -20.45 19.96 -4.33
#